data_AF-A0A830BNT9-F1
#
_entry.id   AF-A0A830BNT9-F1
#
_cell.length_a   1.000
_cell.length_b   1.000
_cell.length_c   1.000
_cell.angle_alpha   90.00
_cell.angle_beta   90.00
_cell.angle_gamma   90.00
#
_symmetry.space_group_name_H-M   'P 1'
#
loop_
_entity.id
_entity.type
_entity.pdbx_description
1 polymer ?
#
loop_
_entity_poly.entity_id
_entity_poly.type
_entity_poly.pdbx_seq_one_letter_code
_entity_poly.pdbx_strand_id
1 'polypeptide(L)'
;GQIFRFLKIVGVGFKARAESEGCLLYLKLGYSHEVELAVPRTVRVFCFKLTWFAALESTRTRSINLLLLFVVVSLPKCTKAKASCTLMKL
;
A
#
# COMPACT_ATOMS: atom_id res chain seq x y z
N GLY A 1 -18.41 -10.91 0.25
CA GLY A 1 -17.63 -10.43 -0.91
C GLY A 1 -16.29 -9.92 -0.42
N GLN A 2 -15.20 -10.35 -1.04
CA GLN A 2 -13.87 -9.79 -0.79
C GLN A 2 -13.77 -8.42 -1.45
N ILE A 3 -13.03 -7.51 -0.84
CA ILE A 3 -12.84 -6.14 -1.32
C ILE A 3 -11.39 -6.01 -1.78
N PHE A 4 -11.21 -5.54 -3.00
CA PHE A 4 -9.90 -5.22 -3.55
C PHE A 4 -9.72 -3.71 -3.64
N ARG A 5 -8.61 -3.20 -3.10
CA ARG A 5 -8.20 -1.81 -3.30
C ARG A 5 -6.82 -1.74 -3.89
N PHE A 6 -6.69 -0.90 -4.90
CA PHE A 6 -5.41 -0.66 -5.56
C PHE A 6 -4.85 0.66 -5.08
N LEU A 7 -3.64 0.60 -4.54
CA LEU A 7 -2.85 1.78 -4.24
C LEU A 7 -1.76 1.94 -5.31
N LYS A 8 -1.81 3.07 -6.00
CA LYS A 8 -0.76 3.49 -6.92
C LYS A 8 0.05 4.61 -6.31
N ILE A 9 1.34 4.38 -6.11
CA ILE A 9 2.30 5.39 -5.67
C ILE A 9 3.05 5.88 -6.91
N VAL A 10 3.01 7.19 -7.19
CA VAL A 10 3.69 7.79 -8.33
C VAL A 10 4.75 8.76 -7.83
N GLY A 11 6.01 8.50 -8.21
CA GLY A 11 7.15 9.37 -7.95
C GLY A 11 8.48 8.67 -8.30
N VAL A 12 9.48 9.46 -8.70
CA VAL A 12 10.80 8.95 -9.08
C VAL A 12 11.54 8.50 -7.81
N GLY A 13 11.98 7.24 -7.78
CA GLY A 13 12.67 6.66 -6.63
C GLY A 13 11.77 5.99 -5.58
N PHE A 14 10.44 6.03 -5.76
CA PHE A 14 9.53 5.31 -4.88
C PHE A 14 9.43 3.84 -5.26
N LYS A 15 9.46 2.98 -4.25
CA LYS A 15 9.34 1.53 -4.40
C LYS A 15 8.42 0.96 -3.33
N ALA A 16 7.68 -0.07 -3.69
CA ALA A 16 6.87 -0.84 -2.76
C ALA A 16 7.22 -2.33 -2.90
N ARG A 17 7.32 -3.03 -1.78
CA ARG A 17 7.61 -4.46 -1.71
C ARG A 17 6.72 -5.10 -0.67
N ALA A 18 6.05 -6.19 -1.05
CA ALA A 18 5.34 -7.05 -0.12
C ALA A 18 6.24 -8.23 0.26
N GLU A 19 6.30 -8.56 1.54
CA GLU A 19 6.99 -9.74 2.10
C GLU A 19 6.03 -10.55 2.97
N SER A 20 6.49 -11.72 3.43
CA SER A 20 5.74 -12.62 4.31
C SER A 20 4.35 -12.94 3.74
N GLU A 21 4.30 -13.32 2.46
CA GLU A 21 3.06 -13.62 1.72
C GLU A 21 2.02 -12.48 1.72
N GLY A 22 2.50 -11.22 1.78
CA GLY A 22 1.65 -10.04 1.80
C GLY A 22 1.20 -9.60 3.19
N CYS A 23 1.82 -10.14 4.25
CA CYS A 23 1.61 -9.72 5.64
C CYS A 23 2.53 -8.54 6.05
N LEU A 24 3.56 -8.24 5.27
CA LEU A 24 4.46 -7.11 5.50
C LEU A 24 4.56 -6.27 4.22
N LEU A 25 4.48 -4.96 4.38
CA LEU A 25 4.62 -3.99 3.30
C LEU A 25 5.78 -3.05 3.60
N TYR A 26 6.79 -3.05 2.73
CA TYR A 26 7.93 -2.14 2.77
C TYR A 26 7.76 -1.06 1.70
N LEU A 27 7.94 0.20 2.10
CA LEU A 27 7.82 1.37 1.24
C LEU A 27 9.11 2.20 1.28
N LYS A 28 9.75 2.36 0.12
CA LYS A 28 10.86 3.31 -0.05
C LYS A 28 10.28 4.60 -0.59
N LEU A 29 10.17 5.62 0.26
CA LEU A 29 9.42 6.85 -0.03
C LEU A 29 10.34 8.07 -0.15
N GLY A 30 11.62 7.88 -0.44
CA GLY A 30 12.62 8.95 -0.48
C GLY A 30 13.18 9.33 0.90
N TYR A 31 12.79 8.62 1.96
CA TYR A 31 13.51 8.63 3.24
C TYR A 31 14.84 7.86 3.11
N SER A 32 15.79 8.16 4.00
CA SER A 32 17.05 7.39 4.09
C SER A 32 16.84 5.94 4.53
N HIS A 33 15.69 5.64 5.14
CA HIS A 33 15.26 4.31 5.55
C HIS A 33 13.99 3.88 4.80
N GLU A 34 13.71 2.58 4.83
CA GLU A 34 12.46 2.02 4.31
C GLU A 34 11.41 2.03 5.42
N VAL A 35 10.16 2.34 5.07
CA VAL A 35 9.04 2.31 6.00
C VAL A 35 8.45 0.91 5.98
N GLU A 36 8.44 0.25 7.13
CA GLU A 36 7.81 -1.05 7.32
C GLU A 36 6.39 -0.88 7.87
N LEU A 37 5.44 -1.59 7.26
CA LEU A 37 4.05 -1.64 7.68
C LEU A 37 3.61 -3.09 7.86
N ALA A 38 3.20 -3.41 9.10
CA ALA A 38 2.54 -4.66 9.41
C ALA A 38 1.12 -4.67 8.85
N VAL A 39 0.84 -5.61 7.95
CA VAL A 39 -0.48 -5.80 7.38
C VAL A 39 -1.28 -6.69 8.35
N PRO A 40 -2.48 -6.27 8.78
CA PRO A 40 -3.32 -7.12 9.62
C PRO A 40 -3.63 -8.43 8.91
N ARG A 41 -3.69 -9.57 9.61
CA ARG A 41 -4.00 -10.90 9.01
C ARG A 41 -5.30 -10.98 8.21
N THR A 42 -6.20 -10.01 8.39
CA THR A 42 -7.46 -9.89 7.64
C THR A 42 -7.29 -9.20 6.29
N VAL A 43 -6.09 -8.72 5.99
CA VAL A 43 -5.73 -8.02 4.75
C VAL A 43 -4.52 -8.75 4.14
N ARG A 44 -4.51 -8.92 2.82
CA ARG A 44 -3.33 -9.39 2.07
C ARG A 44 -2.88 -8.31 1.11
N VAL A 45 -1.57 -8.10 1.00
CA VAL A 45 -0.98 -7.13 0.08
C VAL A 45 -0.22 -7.83 -1.03
N PHE A 46 -0.53 -7.49 -2.28
CA PHE A 46 0.20 -7.99 -3.44
C PHE A 46 0.90 -6.85 -4.18
N CYS A 47 2.19 -7.03 -4.48
CA CYS A 47 2.95 -6.10 -5.32
C CYS A 47 3.18 -6.68 -6.72
N PHE A 48 2.49 -6.14 -7.73
CA PHE A 48 2.62 -6.62 -9.13
C PHE A 48 3.84 -6.05 -9.86
N LYS A 49 4.25 -4.81 -9.53
CA LYS A 49 5.41 -4.17 -10.17
C LYS A 49 6.05 -3.18 -9.20
N LEU A 50 7.38 -3.19 -9.16
CA LEU A 50 8.26 -2.51 -8.18
C LEU A 50 7.91 -1.03 -7.91
N THR A 51 7.25 -0.36 -8.84
CA THR A 51 6.98 1.08 -8.78
C THR A 51 5.54 1.49 -8.40
N TRP A 52 4.50 0.63 -8.44
CA TRP A 52 3.15 1.20 -8.65
C TRP A 52 1.88 0.41 -8.31
N PHE A 53 1.90 -0.82 -7.79
CA PHE A 53 0.65 -1.47 -7.38
C PHE A 53 0.80 -2.25 -6.10
N ALA A 54 0.15 -1.79 -5.02
CA ALA A 54 -0.18 -2.62 -3.87
C ALA A 54 -1.69 -2.92 -3.94
N ALA A 55 -2.06 -4.17 -4.22
CA ALA A 55 -3.43 -4.63 -4.14
C ALA A 55 -3.70 -5.14 -2.73
N LEU A 56 -4.66 -4.53 -2.05
CA LEU A 56 -5.12 -4.88 -0.70
C LEU A 56 -6.39 -5.71 -0.82
N GLU A 57 -6.33 -6.97 -0.44
CA GLU A 57 -7.49 -7.87 -0.37
C GLU A 57 -7.95 -8.00 1.09
N SER A 58 -9.23 -7.82 1.37
CA SER A 58 -9.79 -8.08 2.71
C SER A 58 -11.26 -8.43 2.67
N THR A 59 -11.68 -9.17 3.69
CA THR A 59 -13.10 -9.41 3.99
C THR A 59 -13.76 -8.24 4.71
N ARG A 60 -12.99 -7.29 5.28
CA ARG A 60 -13.51 -6.21 6.12
C ARG A 60 -13.06 -4.82 5.65
N THR A 61 -14.01 -4.00 5.21
CA THR A 61 -13.76 -2.64 4.69
C THR A 61 -13.00 -1.74 5.68
N ARG A 62 -13.28 -1.87 6.98
CA ARG A 62 -12.62 -1.08 8.04
C ARG A 62 -11.11 -1.34 8.11
N SER A 63 -10.68 -2.60 7.98
CA SER A 63 -9.27 -2.98 8.06
C SER A 63 -8.48 -2.41 6.87
N ILE A 64 -9.03 -2.52 5.66
CA ILE A 64 -8.42 -1.94 4.45
C ILE A 64 -8.32 -0.42 4.56
N ASN A 65 -9.38 0.27 5.00
CA ASN A 65 -9.39 1.73 5.12
C ASN A 65 -8.34 2.21 6.13
N LEU A 66 -8.17 1.50 7.24
CA LEU A 66 -7.18 1.83 8.25
C LEU A 66 -5.76 1.68 7.69
N LEU A 67 -5.47 0.57 7.00
CA LEU A 67 -4.17 0.35 6.38
C LEU A 67 -3.88 1.38 5.27
N LEU A 68 -4.88 1.73 4.46
CA LEU A 68 -4.77 2.81 3.48
C LEU A 68 -4.49 4.17 4.13
N LEU A 69 -5.19 4.49 5.23
CA LEU A 69 -4.95 5.73 5.97
C LEU A 69 -3.51 5.76 6.50
N PHE A 70 -3.06 4.67 7.12
CA PHE A 70 -1.68 4.55 7.61
C PHE A 70 -0.65 4.72 6.49
N VAL A 71 -0.85 4.07 5.34
CA VAL A 71 0.04 4.22 4.20
C VAL A 71 0.03 5.67 3.70
N VAL A 72 -1.14 6.29 3.53
CA VAL A 72 -1.27 7.68 3.06
C VAL A 72 -0.64 8.68 4.05
N VAL A 73 -0.76 8.46 5.35
CA VAL A 73 -0.15 9.29 6.40
C VAL A 73 1.36 9.10 6.46
N SER A 74 1.84 7.87 6.19
CA SER A 74 3.27 7.55 6.15
C SER A 74 3.96 8.08 4.87
N LEU A 75 3.19 8.41 3.84
CA LEU A 75 3.73 9.09 2.66
C LEU A 75 4.25 10.47 3.08
N PRO A 76 5.52 10.80 2.77
CA PRO A 76 6.01 12.14 2.99
C PRO A 76 5.07 13.11 2.25
N LYS A 77 4.75 14.24 2.89
CA LYS A 77 4.04 15.38 2.25
C LYS A 77 4.82 15.99 1.08
N CYS A 78 5.82 15.29 0.54
CA CYS A 78 6.54 15.66 -0.65
C CYS A 78 5.52 15.80 -1.79
N THR A 79 5.33 17.05 -2.21
CA THR A 79 4.47 17.56 -3.29
C THR A 79 4.64 16.86 -4.65
N LYS A 80 5.54 15.88 -4.77
CA LYS A 80 5.78 15.05 -5.96
C LYS A 80 5.20 13.63 -5.86
N ALA A 81 4.83 13.17 -4.67
CA ALA A 81 4.20 11.88 -4.47
C ALA A 81 2.69 11.99 -4.69
N LYS A 82 2.18 11.33 -5.74
CA LYS A 82 0.73 11.17 -5.94
C LYS A 82 0.34 9.75 -5.58
N ALA A 83 -0.44 9.61 -4.51
CA ALA A 83 -1.11 8.37 -4.17
C ALA A 83 -2.53 8.41 -4.71
N SER A 84 -2.88 7.45 -5.57
CA SER A 84 -4.26 7.28 -6.02
C SER A 84 -4.78 5.94 -5.50
N CYS A 85 -5.91 5.98 -4.81
CA CYS A 85 -6.60 4.80 -4.31
C CYS A 85 -7.87 4.60 -5.15
N THR A 86 -7.92 3.54 -5.94
CA THR A 86 -9.11 3.17 -6.70
C THR A 86 -9.77 1.96 -6.06
N LEU A 87 -11.06 2.09 -5.72
CA LEU A 87 -11.89 0.97 -5.29
C LEU A 87 -12.40 0.25 -6.54
N MET A 88 -12.04 -1.01 -6.73
CA MET A 88 -12.67 -1.88 -7.72
C MET A 88 -13.44 -2.97 -6.98
N LYS A 89 -14.73 -3.11 -7.30
CA LYS A 89 -15.50 -4.32 -6.98
C LYS A 89 -15.31 -5.27 -8.16
N LEU A 90 -14.63 -6.38 -7.91
CA LEU A 90 -14.70 -7.56 -8.77
C LEU A 90 -15.96 -8.35 -8.42
#